data_AF-A0A842NKN2-F1
#
_entry.id   AF-A0A842NKN2-F1
#
_cell.length_a   1.000
_cell.length_b   1.000
_cell.length_c   1.000
_cell.angle_alpha   90.00
_cell.angle_beta   90.00
_cell.angle_gamma   90.00
#
_symmetry.space_group_name_H-M   'P 1'
#
loop_
_entity.id
_entity.type
_entity.pdbx_description
1 polymer ?
#
loop_
_entity_poly.entity_id
_entity_poly.type
_entity_poly.pdbx_seq_one_letter_code
_entity_poly.pdbx_strand_id
1 'polypeptide(L)'
;MQSAALEMLNLPPLRSNPFDTRPLNREQRELLVGRTDLFTAIANSVRLSSPRIVAVVGERGSGKTSLVQVVASTTDQIHTVFWPSKDHVTTILHQMYCDLMRDFETPAVHSVMIDRLEEELSGRTGLLPMVVFDHPHLSGPDLAEVLTQLLPVLTRMRALTLITLTPGQKSGFPEELLSELDVTPSLEPLNRKEISELISKRVQKASRSSWTPPSLLLDWVMDESGGHVGRAMRYLRDIVDHTRGMPLIDGRSLNLKIGVNPKPSTPISDETFQRVAGASPSIAEVTVEVSEELDSDISSEGDFSTGITLFHEGEEEPLVAETEQIIANRSEYSEVSQNIPQSSDSGVSQNISQSSDSEVSQNIPQSSDSRV
;
A
#
# COMPACT_ATOMS: atom_id res chain seq x y z
N MET A 1 3.93 9.14 37.00
CA MET A 1 4.32 9.74 35.69
C MET A 1 3.67 9.05 34.50
N GLN A 2 3.54 7.71 34.44
CA GLN A 2 2.83 7.03 33.32
C GLN A 2 1.36 7.47 33.12
N SER A 3 0.65 7.87 34.17
CA SER A 3 -0.74 8.38 34.07
C SER A 3 -0.87 9.69 33.28
N ALA A 4 0.11 10.59 33.36
CA ALA A 4 0.03 11.93 32.78
C ALA A 4 -0.02 11.89 31.23
N ALA A 5 0.72 10.98 30.60
CA ALA A 5 0.69 10.81 29.15
C ALA A 5 -0.67 10.27 28.64
N LEU A 6 -1.34 9.44 29.44
CA LEU A 6 -2.70 8.95 29.15
C LEU A 6 -3.75 10.05 29.36
N GLU A 7 -3.62 10.86 30.42
CA GLU A 7 -4.50 12.01 30.68
C GLU A 7 -4.37 13.11 29.63
N MET A 8 -3.15 13.42 29.16
CA MET A 8 -2.92 14.43 28.12
C MET A 8 -3.57 14.10 26.78
N LEU A 9 -3.61 12.82 26.42
CA LEU A 9 -4.22 12.37 25.18
C LEU A 9 -5.75 12.20 25.29
N ASN A 10 -6.28 11.93 26.49
CA ASN A 10 -7.71 11.69 26.74
C ASN A 10 -8.35 10.77 25.67
N LEU A 11 -7.62 9.72 25.29
CA LEU A 11 -8.05 8.81 24.22
C LEU A 11 -9.24 7.97 24.69
N PRO A 12 -10.26 7.74 23.83
CA PRO A 12 -11.32 6.81 24.14
C PRO A 12 -10.76 5.39 24.29
N PRO A 13 -11.48 4.44 24.92
CA PRO A 13 -11.06 3.05 24.99
C PRO A 13 -10.87 2.45 23.59
N LEU A 14 -9.61 2.24 23.21
CA LEU A 14 -9.18 1.75 21.90
C LEU A 14 -9.02 0.22 21.93
N ARG A 15 -9.68 -0.48 20.99
CA ARG A 15 -9.56 -1.96 20.87
C ARG A 15 -8.24 -2.44 20.28
N SER A 16 -7.61 -1.60 19.46
CA SER A 16 -6.32 -1.85 18.79
C SER A 16 -5.59 -0.51 18.64
N ASN A 17 -4.35 -0.49 18.13
CA ASN A 17 -3.76 0.79 17.71
C ASN A 17 -4.51 1.29 16.45
N PRO A 18 -5.05 2.53 16.41
CA PRO A 18 -5.72 3.08 15.24
C PRO A 18 -4.75 3.52 14.13
N PHE A 19 -3.47 3.71 14.47
CA PHE A 19 -2.46 4.25 13.58
C PHE A 19 -1.63 3.13 12.96
N ASP A 20 -2.09 2.66 11.80
CA ASP A 20 -1.37 1.68 10.99
C ASP A 20 -0.56 2.39 9.90
N THR A 21 0.69 1.98 9.72
CA THR A 21 1.56 2.46 8.64
C THR A 21 1.26 1.80 7.29
N ARG A 22 0.46 0.72 7.27
CA ARG A 22 0.01 0.06 6.04
C ARG A 22 -0.91 0.99 5.23
N PRO A 23 -0.88 0.89 3.89
CA PRO A 23 -1.83 1.58 3.01
C PRO A 23 -3.30 1.29 3.32
N LEU A 24 -4.19 2.15 2.83
CA LEU A 24 -5.64 1.99 3.00
C LEU A 24 -6.22 0.88 2.09
N ASN A 25 -6.78 -0.17 2.68
CA ASN A 25 -7.53 -1.18 1.91
C ASN A 25 -8.65 -0.52 1.08
N ARG A 26 -9.04 -1.18 -0.03
CA ARG A 26 -10.05 -0.71 -0.99
C ARG A 26 -11.33 -0.18 -0.34
N GLU A 27 -11.89 -0.93 0.60
CA GLU A 27 -13.12 -0.58 1.34
C GLU A 27 -12.99 0.68 2.23
N GLN A 28 -11.79 1.13 2.53
CA GLN A 28 -11.51 2.15 3.55
C GLN A 28 -11.49 3.58 2.98
N ARG A 29 -12.29 3.83 1.92
CA ARG A 29 -12.42 5.12 1.24
C ARG A 29 -12.72 6.29 2.20
N GLU A 30 -13.52 6.05 3.22
CA GLU A 30 -13.90 7.04 4.24
C GLU A 30 -12.70 7.61 5.03
N LEU A 31 -11.60 6.85 5.12
CA LEU A 31 -10.37 7.25 5.81
C LEU A 31 -9.42 8.08 4.93
N LEU A 32 -9.74 8.28 3.64
CA LEU A 32 -8.99 9.19 2.78
C LEU A 32 -9.28 10.64 3.20
N VAL A 33 -8.23 11.46 3.24
CA VAL A 33 -8.28 12.89 3.61
C VAL A 33 -7.37 13.69 2.68
N GLY A 34 -7.80 14.90 2.34
CA GLY A 34 -7.09 15.87 1.48
C GLY A 34 -6.94 15.52 0.01
N ARG A 35 -7.24 14.27 -0.38
CA ARG A 35 -7.03 13.75 -1.75
C ARG A 35 -8.34 13.45 -2.49
N THR A 36 -9.44 14.06 -2.05
CA THR A 36 -10.80 13.81 -2.56
C THR A 36 -10.96 14.20 -4.02
N ASP A 37 -10.39 15.32 -4.45
CA ASP A 37 -10.53 15.83 -5.82
C ASP A 37 -9.77 14.95 -6.81
N LEU A 38 -8.53 14.59 -6.49
CA LEU A 38 -7.72 13.67 -7.29
C LEU A 38 -8.33 12.27 -7.32
N PHE A 39 -8.83 11.76 -6.19
CA PHE A 39 -9.62 10.52 -6.16
C PHE A 39 -10.82 10.62 -7.12
N THR A 40 -11.56 11.72 -7.09
CA THR A 40 -12.78 11.90 -7.89
C THR A 40 -12.45 11.98 -9.39
N ALA A 41 -11.39 12.69 -9.77
CA ALA A 41 -10.93 12.75 -11.16
C ALA A 41 -10.57 11.35 -11.72
N ILE A 42 -9.79 10.58 -10.97
CA ILE A 42 -9.37 9.23 -11.40
C ILE A 42 -10.55 8.25 -11.36
N ALA A 43 -11.38 8.28 -10.31
CA ALA A 43 -12.58 7.45 -10.19
C ALA A 43 -13.61 7.74 -11.29
N ASN A 44 -13.74 9.00 -11.73
CA ASN A 44 -14.57 9.36 -12.88
C ASN A 44 -14.03 8.78 -14.19
N SER A 45 -12.70 8.65 -14.35
CA SER A 45 -12.11 8.00 -15.52
C SER A 45 -12.56 6.54 -15.64
N VAL A 46 -12.56 5.80 -14.52
CA VAL A 46 -13.08 4.41 -14.43
C VAL A 46 -14.56 4.34 -14.78
N ARG A 47 -15.37 5.22 -14.20
CA ARG A 47 -16.84 5.23 -14.32
C ARG A 47 -17.34 5.67 -15.70
N LEU A 48 -16.65 6.62 -16.32
CA LEU A 48 -16.98 7.17 -17.64
C LEU A 48 -16.35 6.38 -18.79
N SER A 49 -15.74 5.21 -18.52
CA SER A 49 -15.10 4.37 -19.53
C SER A 49 -14.02 5.10 -20.35
N SER A 50 -13.26 6.01 -19.73
CA SER A 50 -12.20 6.79 -20.40
C SER A 50 -10.82 6.18 -20.12
N PRO A 51 -10.29 5.30 -21.02
CA PRO A 51 -8.97 4.71 -20.87
C PRO A 51 -7.89 5.78 -20.98
N ARG A 52 -6.84 5.65 -20.17
CA ARG A 52 -5.74 6.62 -20.03
C ARG A 52 -4.64 6.04 -19.16
N ILE A 53 -3.46 6.64 -19.22
CA ILE A 53 -2.32 6.31 -18.37
C ILE A 53 -2.01 7.52 -17.49
N VAL A 54 -2.20 7.39 -16.18
CA VAL A 54 -2.06 8.49 -15.20
C VAL A 54 -0.86 8.26 -14.30
N ALA A 55 0.04 9.24 -14.23
CA ALA A 55 1.23 9.19 -13.38
C ALA A 55 0.99 9.99 -12.08
N VAL A 56 0.74 9.28 -10.98
CA VAL A 56 0.51 9.87 -9.64
C VAL A 56 1.84 10.19 -8.98
N VAL A 57 2.20 11.48 -8.95
CA VAL A 57 3.49 11.96 -8.42
C VAL A 57 3.38 12.33 -6.94
N GLY A 58 4.40 12.01 -6.15
CA GLY A 58 4.50 12.50 -4.76
C GLY A 58 5.56 11.78 -3.94
N GLU A 59 5.94 12.32 -2.80
CA GLU A 59 7.03 11.75 -1.99
C GLU A 59 6.72 10.37 -1.39
N ARG A 60 7.75 9.68 -0.88
CA ARG A 60 7.55 8.45 -0.10
C ARG A 60 6.78 8.79 1.18
N GLY A 61 5.72 8.03 1.48
CA GLY A 61 4.84 8.31 2.61
C GLY A 61 3.79 9.41 2.39
N SER A 62 3.66 10.01 1.19
CA SER A 62 2.57 10.95 0.86
C SER A 62 1.18 10.29 0.71
N GLY A 63 1.10 8.95 0.78
CA GLY A 63 -0.17 8.21 0.66
C GLY A 63 -0.56 7.81 -0.76
N LYS A 64 0.34 7.87 -1.75
CA LYS A 64 0.11 7.38 -3.14
C LYS A 64 -0.56 6.00 -3.19
N THR A 65 0.05 4.99 -2.56
CA THR A 65 -0.48 3.62 -2.51
C THR A 65 -1.88 3.55 -1.91
N SER A 66 -2.15 4.32 -0.84
CA SER A 66 -3.49 4.42 -0.25
C SER A 66 -4.51 5.05 -1.19
N LEU A 67 -4.14 6.09 -1.95
CA LEU A 67 -4.99 6.69 -2.97
C LEU A 67 -5.29 5.67 -4.08
N VAL A 68 -4.27 4.99 -4.60
CA VAL A 68 -4.42 3.96 -5.65
C VAL A 68 -5.30 2.81 -5.19
N GLN A 69 -5.12 2.29 -3.97
CA GLN A 69 -5.96 1.24 -3.42
C GLN A 69 -7.41 1.70 -3.19
N VAL A 70 -7.64 2.95 -2.80
CA VAL A 70 -8.99 3.52 -2.69
C VAL A 70 -9.62 3.74 -4.07
N VAL A 71 -8.86 4.16 -5.10
CA VAL A 71 -9.36 4.19 -6.50
C VAL A 71 -9.70 2.77 -6.98
N ALA A 72 -8.88 1.77 -6.65
CA ALA A 72 -9.11 0.36 -7.00
C ALA A 72 -10.39 -0.24 -6.39
N SER A 73 -11.05 0.45 -5.45
CA SER A 73 -12.40 0.09 -4.97
C SER A 73 -13.53 0.47 -5.94
N THR A 74 -13.22 1.27 -6.97
CA THR A 74 -14.18 1.77 -7.97
C THR A 74 -14.18 0.91 -9.25
N THR A 75 -13.35 -0.13 -9.31
CA THR A 75 -13.32 -1.11 -10.42
C THR A 75 -13.53 -2.52 -9.90
N ASP A 76 -14.13 -3.37 -10.72
CA ASP A 76 -14.33 -4.80 -10.44
C ASP A 76 -13.08 -5.64 -10.76
N GLN A 77 -12.14 -5.09 -11.54
CA GLN A 77 -10.96 -5.82 -12.02
C GLN A 77 -9.71 -4.95 -11.97
N ILE A 78 -8.69 -5.45 -11.30
CA ILE A 78 -7.41 -4.78 -11.13
C ILE A 78 -6.28 -5.79 -11.20
N HIS A 79 -5.31 -5.51 -12.06
CA HIS A 79 -3.99 -6.11 -12.02
C HIS A 79 -3.03 -5.17 -11.27
N THR A 80 -2.28 -5.70 -10.30
CA THR A 80 -1.17 -4.98 -9.66
C THR A 80 0.11 -5.65 -10.09
N VAL A 81 0.95 -4.90 -10.80
CA VAL A 81 2.18 -5.41 -11.40
C VAL A 81 3.14 -5.89 -10.31
N PHE A 82 3.62 -7.12 -10.44
CA PHE A 82 4.70 -7.63 -9.60
C PHE A 82 5.99 -7.60 -10.39
N TRP A 83 6.94 -6.74 -9.97
CA TRP A 83 8.20 -6.54 -10.68
C TRP A 83 9.03 -7.84 -10.73
N PRO A 84 9.25 -8.43 -11.91
CA PRO A 84 9.95 -9.70 -12.06
C PRO A 84 11.47 -9.51 -12.02
N SER A 85 12.22 -10.58 -11.74
CA SER A 85 13.69 -10.52 -11.68
C SER A 85 14.38 -10.65 -13.04
N LYS A 86 13.66 -11.10 -14.07
CA LYS A 86 14.13 -11.30 -15.45
C LYS A 86 12.98 -11.03 -16.41
N ASP A 87 13.34 -10.61 -17.62
CA ASP A 87 12.42 -10.39 -18.75
C ASP A 87 11.12 -9.66 -18.36
N HIS A 88 11.29 -8.37 -18.04
CA HIS A 88 10.26 -7.55 -17.42
C HIS A 88 9.00 -7.45 -18.28
N VAL A 89 9.16 -7.11 -19.56
CA VAL A 89 8.03 -6.83 -20.46
C VAL A 89 7.18 -8.07 -20.68
N THR A 90 7.79 -9.22 -20.98
CA THR A 90 7.04 -10.47 -21.23
C THR A 90 6.32 -10.93 -19.98
N THR A 91 7.01 -10.96 -18.83
CA THR A 91 6.44 -11.45 -17.58
C THR A 91 5.30 -10.54 -17.10
N ILE A 92 5.42 -9.22 -17.25
CA ILE A 92 4.34 -8.28 -16.93
C ILE A 92 3.15 -8.46 -17.90
N LEU A 93 3.38 -8.71 -19.20
CA LEU A 93 2.32 -9.04 -20.16
C LEU A 93 1.60 -10.35 -19.78
N HIS A 94 2.33 -11.40 -19.40
CA HIS A 94 1.74 -12.66 -18.92
C HIS A 94 0.92 -12.45 -17.64
N GLN A 95 1.44 -11.71 -16.66
CA GLN A 95 0.69 -11.37 -15.44
C GLN A 95 -0.60 -10.58 -15.74
N MET A 96 -0.52 -9.56 -16.61
CA MET A 96 -1.67 -8.78 -17.06
C MET A 96 -2.71 -9.66 -17.77
N TYR A 97 -2.29 -10.56 -18.66
CA TYR A 97 -3.20 -11.48 -19.33
C TYR A 97 -3.93 -12.37 -18.32
N CYS A 98 -3.21 -13.01 -17.38
CA CYS A 98 -3.81 -13.88 -16.37
C CYS A 98 -4.85 -13.14 -15.50
N ASP A 99 -4.50 -11.97 -14.97
CA ASP A 99 -5.38 -11.22 -14.06
C ASP A 99 -6.57 -10.56 -14.79
N LEU A 100 -6.39 -10.13 -16.05
CA LEU A 100 -7.43 -9.45 -16.83
C LEU A 100 -8.36 -10.42 -17.58
N MET A 101 -7.85 -11.56 -18.04
CA MET A 101 -8.68 -12.62 -18.65
C MET A 101 -9.31 -13.55 -17.62
N ARG A 102 -8.67 -13.74 -16.45
CA ARG A 102 -8.95 -14.85 -15.50
C ARG A 102 -8.73 -16.23 -16.12
N ASP A 103 -7.81 -16.29 -17.09
CA ASP A 103 -7.38 -17.49 -17.79
C ASP A 103 -5.89 -17.71 -17.54
N PHE A 104 -5.51 -18.96 -17.27
CA PHE A 104 -4.12 -19.35 -16.99
C PHE A 104 -3.41 -19.88 -18.24
N GLU A 105 -4.13 -20.12 -19.34
CA GLU A 105 -3.55 -20.58 -20.61
C GLU A 105 -3.06 -19.38 -21.46
N THR A 106 -1.89 -18.83 -21.10
CA THR A 106 -1.28 -17.74 -21.88
C THR A 106 -0.71 -18.25 -23.21
N PRO A 107 -1.08 -17.64 -24.36
CA PRO A 107 -0.43 -17.90 -25.64
C PRO A 107 1.10 -17.72 -25.60
N ALA A 108 1.85 -18.60 -26.28
CA ALA A 108 3.30 -18.53 -26.34
C ALA A 108 3.86 -17.37 -27.20
N VAL A 109 3.01 -16.60 -27.87
CA VAL A 109 3.40 -15.51 -28.80
C VAL A 109 2.83 -14.19 -28.30
N HIS A 110 3.69 -13.20 -28.06
CA HIS A 110 3.30 -11.92 -27.45
C HIS A 110 2.26 -11.14 -28.26
N SER A 111 2.33 -11.11 -29.59
CA SER A 111 1.32 -10.43 -30.42
C SER A 111 -0.07 -11.01 -30.19
N VAL A 112 -0.20 -12.33 -30.15
CA VAL A 112 -1.49 -13.02 -29.91
C VAL A 112 -2.03 -12.72 -28.51
N MET A 113 -1.16 -12.54 -27.50
CA MET A 113 -1.59 -12.11 -26.17
C MET A 113 -2.11 -10.66 -26.18
N ILE A 114 -1.40 -9.75 -26.85
CA ILE A 114 -1.76 -8.33 -26.98
C ILE A 114 -3.08 -8.19 -27.73
N ASP A 115 -3.21 -8.80 -28.90
CA ASP A 115 -4.40 -8.70 -29.75
C ASP A 115 -5.64 -9.27 -29.05
N ARG A 116 -5.53 -10.42 -28.34
CA ARG A 116 -6.61 -10.95 -27.50
C ARG A 116 -6.97 -10.02 -26.35
N LEU A 117 -5.97 -9.48 -25.65
CA LEU A 117 -6.16 -8.58 -24.51
C LEU A 117 -6.85 -7.28 -24.95
N GLU A 118 -6.55 -6.78 -26.14
CA GLU A 118 -7.28 -5.65 -26.74
C GLU A 118 -8.71 -6.02 -27.13
N GLU A 119 -8.92 -7.15 -27.82
CA GLU A 119 -10.24 -7.62 -28.26
C GLU A 119 -11.19 -7.79 -27.06
N GLU A 120 -10.80 -8.57 -26.05
CA GLU A 120 -11.58 -8.83 -24.84
C GLU A 120 -11.88 -7.56 -24.03
N LEU A 121 -10.89 -6.69 -23.83
CA LEU A 121 -11.09 -5.47 -23.06
C LEU A 121 -11.91 -4.44 -23.84
N SER A 122 -11.81 -4.40 -25.17
CA SER A 122 -12.64 -3.52 -26.00
C SER A 122 -14.12 -3.93 -25.97
N GLY A 123 -14.41 -5.23 -26.03
CA GLY A 123 -15.76 -5.80 -26.03
C GLY A 123 -16.50 -5.68 -24.69
N ARG A 124 -15.78 -5.48 -23.58
CA ARG A 124 -16.39 -5.34 -22.25
C ARG A 124 -17.13 -4.02 -22.07
N THR A 125 -18.39 -4.12 -21.65
CA THR A 125 -19.23 -2.97 -21.24
C THR A 125 -19.28 -2.88 -19.73
N GLY A 126 -18.74 -1.80 -19.13
CA GLY A 126 -18.78 -1.62 -17.68
C GLY A 126 -17.74 -0.62 -17.16
N LEU A 127 -17.36 -0.79 -15.89
CA LEU A 127 -16.26 -0.09 -15.25
C LEU A 127 -14.93 -0.50 -15.90
N LEU A 128 -14.00 0.45 -16.08
CA LEU A 128 -12.71 0.09 -16.66
C LEU A 128 -11.91 -0.84 -15.75
N PRO A 129 -11.27 -1.89 -16.31
CA PRO A 129 -10.22 -2.60 -15.60
C PRO A 129 -9.04 -1.65 -15.34
N MET A 130 -8.29 -1.95 -14.29
CA MET A 130 -7.22 -1.10 -13.80
C MET A 130 -5.87 -1.84 -13.77
N VAL A 131 -4.81 -1.21 -14.26
CA VAL A 131 -3.44 -1.70 -14.18
C VAL A 131 -2.67 -0.79 -13.23
N VAL A 132 -1.93 -1.34 -12.27
CA VAL A 132 -1.22 -0.57 -11.24
C VAL A 132 0.26 -0.91 -11.20
N PHE A 133 1.10 0.11 -11.42
CA PHE A 133 2.55 0.10 -11.20
C PHE A 133 2.88 0.89 -9.92
N ASP A 134 3.11 0.19 -8.79
CA ASP A 134 3.49 0.80 -7.50
C ASP A 134 4.83 0.24 -7.00
N HIS A 135 5.93 0.82 -7.51
CA HIS A 135 7.30 0.41 -7.21
C HIS A 135 8.14 1.60 -6.72
N PRO A 136 7.95 2.05 -5.46
CA PRO A 136 8.62 3.23 -4.93
C PRO A 136 10.13 3.04 -4.67
N HIS A 137 10.63 1.80 -4.78
CA HIS A 137 12.02 1.41 -4.54
C HIS A 137 12.87 1.25 -5.80
N LEU A 138 12.24 1.12 -6.97
CA LEU A 138 12.91 0.96 -8.26
C LEU A 138 13.52 2.29 -8.72
N SER A 139 14.58 2.27 -9.53
CA SER A 139 15.12 3.49 -10.12
C SER A 139 14.14 4.11 -11.13
N GLY A 140 14.28 5.42 -11.40
CA GLY A 140 13.50 6.10 -12.43
C GLY A 140 13.76 5.54 -13.83
N PRO A 141 15.04 5.45 -14.27
CA PRO A 141 15.39 4.93 -15.59
C PRO A 141 14.92 3.49 -15.86
N ASP A 142 15.11 2.55 -14.93
CA ASP A 142 14.70 1.15 -15.14
C ASP A 142 13.18 1.04 -15.34
N LEU A 143 12.41 1.83 -14.58
CA LEU A 143 10.96 1.90 -14.71
C LEU A 143 10.56 2.55 -16.04
N ALA A 144 11.25 3.62 -16.46
CA ALA A 144 10.99 4.31 -17.71
C ALA A 144 11.28 3.42 -18.94
N GLU A 145 12.35 2.62 -18.93
CA GLU A 145 12.69 1.70 -20.01
C GLU A 145 11.58 0.67 -20.24
N VAL A 146 11.15 -0.01 -19.18
CA VAL A 146 10.09 -1.03 -19.25
C VAL A 146 8.73 -0.41 -19.59
N LEU A 147 8.40 0.76 -19.03
CA LEU A 147 7.17 1.47 -19.39
C LEU A 147 7.15 1.90 -20.85
N THR A 148 8.28 2.37 -21.40
CA THR A 148 8.38 2.76 -22.82
C THR A 148 8.11 1.55 -23.74
N GLN A 149 8.60 0.36 -23.37
CA GLN A 149 8.34 -0.87 -24.11
C GLN A 149 6.88 -1.38 -23.96
N LEU A 150 6.25 -1.15 -22.82
CA LEU A 150 4.84 -1.53 -22.57
C LEU A 150 3.83 -0.49 -23.10
N LEU A 151 4.24 0.76 -23.32
CA LEU A 151 3.36 1.87 -23.70
C LEU A 151 2.48 1.56 -24.93
N PRO A 152 2.97 0.93 -26.02
CA PRO A 152 2.15 0.58 -27.17
C PRO A 152 0.99 -0.38 -26.85
N VAL A 153 1.12 -1.20 -25.80
CA VAL A 153 0.05 -2.10 -25.32
C VAL A 153 -0.87 -1.35 -24.37
N LEU A 154 -0.31 -0.62 -23.41
CA LEU A 154 -1.05 0.13 -22.38
C LEU A 154 -1.94 1.24 -22.96
N THR A 155 -1.60 1.78 -24.12
CA THR A 155 -2.37 2.80 -24.85
C THR A 155 -3.47 2.22 -25.75
N ARG A 156 -3.27 1.01 -26.30
CA ARG A 156 -4.28 0.32 -27.13
C ARG A 156 -5.35 -0.38 -26.29
N MET A 157 -5.00 -0.91 -25.11
CA MET A 157 -5.95 -1.61 -24.25
C MET A 157 -6.98 -0.68 -23.59
N ARG A 158 -8.24 -1.11 -23.52
CA ARG A 158 -9.31 -0.38 -22.83
C ARG A 158 -9.21 -0.55 -21.31
N ALA A 159 -8.24 0.13 -20.69
CA ALA A 159 -7.99 0.11 -19.25
C ALA A 159 -7.58 1.49 -18.70
N LEU A 160 -7.66 1.64 -17.38
CA LEU A 160 -7.01 2.73 -16.65
C LEU A 160 -5.67 2.23 -16.09
N THR A 161 -4.56 2.79 -16.56
CA THR A 161 -3.24 2.47 -16.01
C THR A 161 -2.81 3.56 -15.02
N LEU A 162 -2.55 3.20 -13.77
CA LEU A 162 -1.96 4.09 -12.76
C LEU A 162 -0.50 3.72 -12.52
N ILE A 163 0.37 4.73 -12.58
CA ILE A 163 1.78 4.62 -12.27
C ILE A 163 2.06 5.53 -11.09
N THR A 164 2.57 5.00 -9.98
CA THR A 164 3.00 5.85 -8.85
C THR A 164 4.46 6.23 -9.00
N LEU A 165 4.77 7.52 -8.91
CA LEU A 165 6.13 8.03 -9.04
C LEU A 165 6.53 8.86 -7.82
N THR A 166 7.78 8.74 -7.41
CA THR A 166 8.45 9.76 -6.60
C THR A 166 8.98 10.88 -7.49
N PRO A 167 9.19 12.11 -6.97
CA PRO A 167 9.78 13.20 -7.76
C PRO A 167 11.13 12.83 -8.40
N GLY A 168 11.97 12.07 -7.68
CA GLY A 168 13.26 11.57 -8.20
C GLY A 168 13.13 10.46 -9.25
N GLN A 169 12.04 9.68 -9.26
CA GLN A 169 11.75 8.76 -10.37
C GLN A 169 11.25 9.53 -11.59
N LYS A 170 10.36 10.52 -11.39
CA LYS A 170 9.85 11.38 -12.48
C LYS A 170 10.99 12.10 -13.22
N SER A 171 12.01 12.59 -12.51
CA SER A 171 13.17 13.24 -13.15
C SER A 171 14.06 12.27 -13.96
N GLY A 172 13.88 10.96 -13.81
CA GLY A 172 14.55 9.94 -14.63
C GLY A 172 13.73 9.45 -15.83
N PHE A 173 12.56 10.03 -16.09
CA PHE A 173 11.72 9.68 -17.23
C PHE A 173 12.06 10.59 -18.43
N PRO A 174 12.13 10.06 -19.67
CA PRO A 174 12.29 10.87 -20.87
C PRO A 174 11.02 11.72 -21.12
N GLU A 175 11.19 12.86 -21.79
CA GLU A 175 10.11 13.83 -22.02
C GLU A 175 9.01 13.23 -22.91
N GLU A 176 9.39 12.40 -23.88
CA GLU A 176 8.50 11.67 -24.78
C GLU A 176 7.57 10.70 -24.02
N LEU A 177 8.08 10.04 -22.98
CA LEU A 177 7.25 9.20 -22.11
C LEU A 177 6.32 10.05 -21.25
N LEU A 178 6.79 11.22 -20.77
CA LEU A 178 5.96 12.12 -19.97
C LEU A 178 4.84 12.79 -20.77
N SER A 179 4.98 13.01 -22.08
CA SER A 179 3.94 13.56 -22.94
C SER A 179 2.74 12.63 -23.19
N GLU A 180 2.95 11.31 -23.09
CA GLU A 180 1.91 10.28 -23.24
C GLU A 180 1.20 9.96 -21.90
N LEU A 181 1.57 10.64 -20.81
CA LEU A 181 1.08 10.38 -19.46
C LEU A 181 0.27 11.58 -18.92
N ASP A 182 -0.91 11.29 -18.36
CA ASP A 182 -1.66 12.23 -17.52
C ASP A 182 -0.91 12.40 -16.18
N VAL A 183 0.11 13.26 -16.14
CA VAL A 183 0.93 13.50 -14.94
C VAL A 183 0.17 14.37 -13.93
N THR A 184 -0.07 13.84 -12.73
CA THR A 184 -0.74 14.60 -11.67
C THR A 184 0.19 15.69 -11.09
N PRO A 185 -0.35 16.76 -10.48
CA PRO A 185 0.42 17.55 -9.54
C PRO A 185 1.01 16.66 -8.44
N SER A 186 2.15 17.06 -7.88
CA SER A 186 2.79 16.33 -6.78
C SER A 186 1.88 16.35 -5.55
N LEU A 187 1.70 15.20 -4.89
CA LEU A 187 0.94 15.12 -3.65
C LEU A 187 1.64 15.93 -2.53
N GLU A 188 1.08 17.09 -2.23
CA GLU A 188 1.55 17.97 -1.16
C GLU A 188 1.38 17.34 0.24
N PRO A 189 2.15 17.81 1.26
CA PRO A 189 1.91 17.50 2.65
C PRO A 189 0.50 17.93 3.11
N LEU A 190 -0.06 17.25 4.10
CA LEU A 190 -1.37 17.60 4.65
C LEU A 190 -1.29 18.81 5.59
N ASN A 191 -2.30 19.66 5.53
CA ASN A 191 -2.49 20.78 6.44
C ASN A 191 -2.90 20.31 7.85
N ARG A 192 -2.69 21.16 8.87
CA ARG A 192 -3.07 20.90 10.28
C ARG A 192 -4.54 20.45 10.45
N LYS A 193 -5.46 21.01 9.65
CA LYS A 193 -6.88 20.61 9.64
C LYS A 193 -7.07 19.17 9.12
N GLU A 194 -6.36 18.83 8.05
CA GLU A 194 -6.43 17.51 7.40
C GLU A 194 -5.75 16.43 8.25
N ILE A 195 -4.66 16.76 8.95
CA ILE A 195 -4.07 15.86 9.94
C ILE A 195 -5.01 15.65 11.13
N SER A 196 -5.69 16.69 11.61
CA SER A 196 -6.73 16.54 12.64
C SER A 196 -7.88 15.64 12.20
N GLU A 197 -8.37 15.81 10.96
CA GLU A 197 -9.42 14.95 10.39
C GLU A 197 -8.94 13.50 10.21
N LEU A 198 -7.72 13.29 9.69
CA LEU A 198 -7.09 11.99 9.54
C LEU A 198 -7.01 11.26 10.89
N ILE A 199 -6.50 11.94 11.91
CA ILE A 199 -6.39 11.41 13.27
C ILE A 199 -7.77 11.04 13.84
N SER A 200 -8.73 11.96 13.72
CA SER A 200 -10.10 11.76 14.22
C SER A 200 -10.77 10.55 13.56
N LYS A 201 -10.68 10.42 12.23
CA LYS A 201 -11.20 9.27 11.46
C LYS A 201 -10.56 7.95 11.87
N ARG A 202 -9.24 7.92 12.09
CA ARG A 202 -8.50 6.72 12.52
C ARG A 202 -8.94 6.28 13.92
N VAL A 203 -9.02 7.20 14.87
CA VAL A 203 -9.47 6.92 16.24
C VAL A 203 -10.94 6.48 16.26
N GLN A 204 -11.82 7.19 15.56
CA GLN A 204 -13.25 6.85 15.46
C GLN A 204 -13.48 5.42 14.97
N LYS A 205 -12.70 4.95 13.98
CA LYS A 205 -12.77 3.57 13.49
C LYS A 205 -12.40 2.53 14.54
N ALA A 206 -11.41 2.81 15.40
CA ALA A 206 -10.92 1.87 16.40
C ALA A 206 -11.69 1.91 17.74
N SER A 207 -12.23 3.07 18.12
CA SER A 207 -12.97 3.29 19.36
C SER A 207 -14.50 3.18 19.19
N ARG A 208 -15.00 3.35 17.96
CA ARG A 208 -16.43 3.60 17.64
C ARG A 208 -17.01 4.86 18.31
N SER A 209 -16.15 5.78 18.73
CA SER A 209 -16.49 7.03 19.43
C SER A 209 -15.86 8.22 18.72
N SER A 210 -16.60 9.32 18.59
CA SER A 210 -16.04 10.59 18.13
C SER A 210 -15.01 11.10 19.13
N TRP A 211 -13.79 11.36 18.67
CA TRP A 211 -12.73 11.98 19.46
C TRP A 211 -11.98 12.98 18.59
N THR A 212 -11.65 14.11 19.17
CA THR A 212 -10.93 15.21 18.51
C THR A 212 -9.55 15.33 19.15
N PRO A 213 -8.45 15.32 18.38
CA PRO A 213 -7.12 15.43 18.95
C PRO A 213 -6.90 16.79 19.66
N PRO A 214 -6.25 16.81 20.84
CA PRO A 214 -5.79 18.04 21.48
C PRO A 214 -4.91 18.88 20.55
N SER A 215 -4.97 20.20 20.69
CA SER A 215 -4.15 21.12 19.88
C SER A 215 -2.65 20.85 20.01
N LEU A 216 -2.18 20.62 21.24
CA LEU A 216 -0.77 20.31 21.54
C LEU A 216 -0.27 19.07 20.77
N LEU A 217 -1.09 18.01 20.72
CA LEU A 217 -0.76 16.80 19.94
C LEU A 217 -0.68 17.11 18.45
N LEU A 218 -1.57 17.95 17.92
CA LEU A 218 -1.52 18.35 16.52
C LEU A 218 -0.26 19.15 16.21
N ASP A 219 0.16 20.04 17.11
CA ASP A 219 1.36 20.87 16.91
C ASP A 219 2.61 19.98 16.86
N TRP A 220 2.80 19.06 17.81
CA TRP A 220 3.90 18.08 17.74
C TRP A 220 3.87 17.20 16.49
N VAL A 221 2.70 16.72 16.08
CA VAL A 221 2.57 15.91 14.86
C VAL A 221 2.91 16.74 13.63
N MET A 222 2.57 18.04 13.60
CA MET A 222 2.94 18.94 12.51
C MET A 222 4.46 19.17 12.49
N ASP A 223 5.07 19.46 13.64
CA ASP A 223 6.50 19.75 13.79
C ASP A 223 7.36 18.54 13.37
N GLU A 224 7.03 17.33 13.86
CA GLU A 224 7.75 16.09 13.53
C GLU A 224 7.48 15.59 12.10
N SER A 225 6.22 15.66 11.65
CA SER A 225 5.87 15.06 10.34
C SER A 225 6.08 15.98 9.15
N GLY A 226 6.12 17.30 9.35
CA GLY A 226 6.07 18.31 8.28
C GLY A 226 4.83 18.21 7.39
N GLY A 227 3.72 17.62 7.89
CA GLY A 227 2.53 17.31 7.11
C GLY A 227 2.55 15.96 6.38
N HIS A 228 3.66 15.22 6.42
CA HIS A 228 3.78 13.96 5.67
C HIS A 228 3.07 12.80 6.37
N VAL A 229 2.00 12.29 5.74
CA VAL A 229 1.12 11.22 6.26
C VAL A 229 1.90 10.04 6.84
N GLY A 230 2.90 9.52 6.12
CA GLY A 230 3.69 8.37 6.55
C GLY A 230 4.59 8.62 7.76
N ARG A 231 5.04 9.87 8.00
CA ARG A 231 5.76 10.24 9.23
C ARG A 231 4.77 10.39 10.38
N ALA A 232 3.69 11.17 10.17
CA ALA A 232 2.63 11.38 11.16
C ALA A 232 2.05 10.06 11.70
N MET A 233 1.71 9.11 10.81
CA MET A 233 1.15 7.82 11.20
C MET A 233 2.13 6.94 11.98
N ARG A 234 3.45 7.05 11.76
CA ARG A 234 4.46 6.35 12.59
C ARG A 234 4.52 6.98 13.98
N TYR A 235 4.76 8.29 14.04
CA TYR A 235 4.85 9.02 15.30
C TYR A 235 3.63 8.82 16.21
N LEU A 236 2.42 8.90 15.64
CA LEU A 236 1.16 8.65 16.35
C LEU A 236 1.00 7.20 16.83
N ARG A 237 1.41 6.22 16.01
CA ARG A 237 1.43 4.80 16.40
C ARG A 237 2.35 4.60 17.60
N ASP A 238 3.55 5.15 17.50
CA ASP A 238 4.63 4.99 18.47
C ASP A 238 4.26 5.66 19.81
N ILE A 239 3.60 6.82 19.78
CA ILE A 239 2.96 7.43 20.97
C ILE A 239 1.92 6.49 21.60
N VAL A 240 0.97 5.96 20.81
CA VAL A 240 -0.10 5.09 21.35
C VAL A 240 0.47 3.80 21.93
N ASP A 241 1.47 3.20 21.30
CA ASP A 241 2.10 1.98 21.79
C ASP A 241 2.92 2.26 23.06
N HIS A 242 3.66 3.38 23.13
CA HIS A 242 4.34 3.83 24.35
C HIS A 242 3.36 4.07 25.52
N THR A 243 2.20 4.71 25.28
CA THR A 243 1.18 4.89 26.34
C THR A 243 0.54 3.59 26.83
N ARG A 244 0.69 2.49 26.08
CA ARG A 244 0.26 1.13 26.48
C ARG A 244 1.37 0.33 27.16
N GLY A 245 2.55 0.91 27.35
CA GLY A 245 3.71 0.23 27.93
C GLY A 245 4.43 -0.71 26.96
N MET A 246 4.19 -0.60 25.65
CA MET A 246 5.01 -1.31 24.67
C MET A 246 6.35 -0.57 24.49
N PRO A 247 7.49 -1.27 24.48
CA PRO A 247 8.78 -0.65 24.23
C PRO A 247 8.87 -0.17 22.77
N LEU A 248 9.49 0.99 22.57
CA LEU A 248 9.77 1.52 21.25
C LEU A 248 10.91 0.71 20.60
N ILE A 249 10.70 0.23 19.38
CA ILE A 249 11.61 -0.71 18.68
C ILE A 249 12.96 -0.05 18.36
N ASP A 250 12.98 1.27 18.19
CA ASP A 250 14.10 2.05 17.62
C ASP A 250 14.99 2.72 18.68
N GLY A 251 14.91 2.30 19.94
CA GLY A 251 15.68 2.88 21.06
C GLY A 251 15.31 4.31 21.47
N ARG A 252 14.66 5.08 20.60
CA ARG A 252 14.17 6.44 20.87
C ARG A 252 13.34 6.46 22.14
N SER A 253 13.76 7.25 23.12
CA SER A 253 12.92 7.58 24.26
C SER A 253 12.06 8.80 23.92
N LEU A 254 10.73 8.62 23.85
CA LEU A 254 9.80 9.76 23.83
C LEU A 254 9.76 10.40 25.22
N ASN A 255 10.83 11.10 25.58
CA ASN A 255 10.97 11.86 26.81
C ASN A 255 10.08 13.11 26.74
N LEU A 256 8.79 12.91 26.97
CA LEU A 256 7.78 13.94 27.06
C LEU A 256 8.01 14.77 28.34
N LYS A 257 8.92 15.75 28.28
CA LYS A 257 9.28 16.63 29.41
C LYS A 257 8.14 17.64 29.64
N ILE A 258 7.24 17.29 30.55
CA ILE A 258 6.06 18.10 30.89
C ILE A 258 6.48 19.31 31.73
N GLY A 259 6.56 20.49 31.09
CA GLY A 259 6.83 21.77 31.74
C GLY A 259 5.57 22.41 32.33
N VAL A 260 5.13 21.97 33.51
CA VAL A 260 4.03 22.64 34.23
C VAL A 260 4.53 24.00 34.74
N ASN A 261 4.26 25.06 33.98
CA ASN A 261 4.59 26.43 34.39
C ASN A 261 3.33 27.09 35.02
N PRO A 262 3.24 27.20 36.36
CA PRO A 262 2.08 27.80 36.98
C PRO A 262 2.04 29.30 36.65
N LYS A 263 0.97 29.72 35.99
CA LYS A 263 0.68 31.13 35.71
C LYS A 263 0.69 31.90 37.05
N PRO A 264 1.54 32.93 37.24
CA PRO A 264 1.53 33.69 38.49
C PRO A 264 0.16 34.35 38.66
N SER A 265 -0.44 34.21 39.84
CA SER A 265 -1.74 34.81 40.13
C SER A 265 -1.72 36.30 39.86
N THR A 266 -2.70 36.79 39.09
CA THR A 266 -2.89 38.21 38.85
C THR A 266 -3.07 38.92 40.19
N PRO A 267 -2.26 39.94 40.53
CA PRO A 267 -2.37 40.60 41.82
C PRO A 267 -3.66 41.44 41.87
N ILE A 268 -4.65 40.94 42.61
CA ILE A 268 -5.91 41.66 42.88
C ILE A 268 -5.65 42.62 44.06
N SER A 269 -5.84 43.92 43.82
CA SER A 269 -5.57 44.99 44.78
C SER A 269 -6.65 45.20 45.84
N ASP A 270 -7.79 44.51 45.75
CA ASP A 270 -8.90 44.61 46.70
C ASP A 270 -8.87 43.52 47.79
N GLU A 271 -8.74 43.94 49.05
CA GLU A 271 -8.72 43.06 50.23
C GLU A 271 -9.97 42.16 50.34
N THR A 272 -11.11 42.62 49.84
CA THR A 272 -12.39 41.87 49.87
C THR A 272 -12.38 40.65 48.94
N PHE A 273 -11.66 40.72 47.82
CA PHE A 273 -11.63 39.65 46.80
C PHE A 273 -10.52 38.62 47.03
N GLN A 274 -9.48 38.94 47.81
CA GLN A 274 -8.36 38.03 48.09
C GLN A 274 -8.80 36.71 48.76
N ARG A 275 -9.85 36.73 49.60
CA ARG A 275 -10.40 35.51 50.23
C ARG A 275 -11.08 34.56 49.23
N VAL A 276 -11.57 35.07 48.10
CA VAL A 276 -12.21 34.26 47.04
C VAL A 276 -11.17 33.76 46.04
N ALA A 277 -10.15 34.58 45.75
CA ALA A 277 -9.02 34.20 44.91
C ALA A 277 -8.22 33.03 45.53
N GLY A 278 -7.99 33.03 46.84
CA GLY A 278 -7.30 31.94 47.55
C GLY A 278 -8.08 30.62 47.66
N ALA A 279 -9.36 30.59 47.28
CA ALA A 279 -10.21 29.39 47.29
C ALA A 279 -10.47 28.81 45.89
N SER A 280 -9.98 29.47 44.83
CA SER A 280 -10.12 29.01 43.45
C SER A 280 -8.94 28.11 43.07
N PRO A 281 -9.13 26.89 42.53
CA PRO A 281 -8.02 26.09 42.03
C PRO A 281 -7.34 26.79 40.86
N SER A 282 -6.00 26.81 40.86
CA SER A 282 -5.22 27.45 39.80
C SER A 282 -5.40 26.71 38.47
N ILE A 283 -5.82 27.44 37.43
CA ILE A 283 -5.83 26.92 36.05
C ILE A 283 -4.38 26.85 35.58
N ALA A 284 -3.86 25.63 35.47
CA ALA A 284 -2.55 25.37 34.89
C ALA A 284 -2.64 25.38 33.36
N GLU A 285 -1.91 26.28 32.71
CA GLU A 285 -1.61 26.17 31.28
C GLU A 285 -0.43 25.20 31.14
N VAL A 286 -0.64 24.12 30.37
CA VAL A 286 0.32 23.01 30.24
C VAL A 286 1.12 23.21 28.96
N THR A 287 2.32 23.77 29.08
CA THR A 287 3.34 23.82 28.03
C THR A 287 4.20 22.56 28.09
N VAL A 288 4.31 21.83 26.99
CA VAL A 288 5.09 20.59 26.97
C VAL A 288 6.01 20.60 25.77
N GLU A 289 7.30 20.60 26.07
CA GLU A 289 8.39 20.64 25.12
C GLU A 289 8.82 19.19 24.83
N VAL A 290 8.88 18.84 23.56
CA VAL A 290 9.41 17.55 23.11
C VAL A 290 10.88 17.76 22.80
N SER A 291 11.77 17.05 23.51
CA SER A 291 13.20 17.03 23.23
C SER A 291 13.59 15.63 22.79
N GLU A 292 14.09 15.50 21.56
CA GLU A 292 14.80 14.30 21.14
C GLU A 292 16.25 14.41 21.61
N GLU A 293 16.70 13.47 22.44
CA GLU A 293 18.11 13.29 22.76
C GLU A 293 18.62 12.07 21.97
N LEU A 294 19.61 12.29 21.11
CA LEU A 294 20.35 11.24 20.42
C LEU A 294 21.52 10.83 21.33
N ASP A 295 21.51 9.59 21.81
CA ASP A 295 22.63 9.03 22.59
C ASP A 295 23.85 8.79 21.68
N SER A 296 24.61 9.86 21.44
CA SER A 296 25.94 9.80 20.83
C SER A 296 27.01 9.78 21.91
N ASP A 297 27.28 8.63 22.53
CA ASP A 297 28.51 8.41 23.32
C ASP A 297 28.80 6.92 23.55
N ILE A 298 29.52 6.29 22.60
CA ILE A 298 30.49 5.23 22.93
C ILE A 298 31.74 5.45 22.07
N SER A 299 32.72 6.16 22.64
CA SER A 299 34.11 6.11 22.18
C SER A 299 35.05 6.07 23.38
N SER A 300 35.77 4.95 23.51
CA SER A 300 37.23 4.84 23.75
C SER A 300 37.83 5.54 25.00
N GLU A 301 38.73 4.95 25.79
CA GLU A 301 39.70 3.84 25.63
C GLU A 301 39.81 3.07 26.98
N GLY A 302 40.42 1.90 27.13
CA GLY A 302 41.12 0.99 26.22
C GLY A 302 42.15 0.18 27.02
N ASP A 303 42.37 -1.09 26.68
CA ASP A 303 43.70 -1.71 26.83
C ASP A 303 43.86 -2.90 25.86
N PHE A 304 45.07 -3.11 25.37
CA PHE A 304 45.35 -3.91 24.18
C PHE A 304 46.34 -5.05 24.48
N SER A 305 45.97 -6.29 24.15
CA SER A 305 46.92 -7.41 24.18
C SER A 305 46.76 -8.33 22.97
N THR A 306 47.55 -8.01 21.95
CA THR A 306 48.30 -8.92 21.06
C THR A 306 47.64 -10.22 20.57
N GLY A 307 47.39 -10.29 19.25
CA GLY A 307 47.03 -11.53 18.55
C GLY A 307 46.92 -11.42 17.02
N ILE A 308 47.68 -10.51 16.37
CA ILE A 308 47.65 -10.34 14.91
C ILE A 308 48.85 -11.04 14.25
N THR A 309 48.59 -11.88 13.26
CA THR A 309 49.50 -12.13 12.13
C THR A 309 48.73 -11.98 10.82
N LEU A 310 48.87 -10.80 10.20
CA LEU A 310 48.68 -10.63 8.74
C LEU A 310 49.76 -11.43 8.01
N PHE A 311 49.45 -11.89 6.80
CA PHE A 311 50.33 -11.67 5.63
C PHE A 311 49.47 -11.34 4.40
N HIS A 312 50.11 -10.79 3.37
CA HIS A 312 49.54 -9.86 2.40
C HIS A 312 49.96 -10.24 0.96
N GLU A 313 49.17 -9.82 -0.03
CA GLU A 313 49.50 -9.63 -1.46
C GLU A 313 50.07 -10.80 -2.31
N GLY A 314 49.82 -10.72 -3.63
CA GLY A 314 50.61 -11.39 -4.68
C GLY A 314 49.80 -12.08 -5.78
N GLU A 315 49.90 -11.58 -7.02
CA GLU A 315 49.28 -12.12 -8.23
C GLU A 315 50.04 -13.33 -8.80
N GLU A 316 49.34 -14.27 -9.47
CA GLU A 316 49.65 -14.77 -10.84
C GLU A 316 48.63 -15.85 -11.30
N GLU A 317 48.25 -15.80 -12.58
CA GLU A 317 47.41 -16.78 -13.32
C GLU A 317 48.31 -17.69 -14.21
N PRO A 318 47.79 -18.68 -15.00
CA PRO A 318 46.56 -19.48 -14.91
C PRO A 318 46.82 -21.01 -15.12
N LEU A 319 45.85 -21.88 -14.81
CA LEU A 319 45.80 -23.25 -15.37
C LEU A 319 44.37 -23.71 -15.71
N VAL A 320 44.28 -24.64 -16.68
CA VAL A 320 43.08 -24.91 -17.49
C VAL A 320 42.55 -26.34 -17.26
N ALA A 321 41.24 -26.52 -17.51
CA ALA A 321 40.55 -27.74 -17.95
C ALA A 321 40.03 -28.78 -16.92
N GLU A 322 38.76 -29.18 -17.16
CA GLU A 322 38.15 -30.51 -16.92
C GLU A 322 37.95 -30.98 -15.44
N THR A 323 36.91 -31.73 -15.05
CA THR A 323 35.78 -32.38 -15.76
C THR A 323 34.51 -32.49 -14.88
N GLU A 324 33.46 -33.16 -15.39
CA GLU A 324 32.08 -33.29 -14.88
C GLU A 324 31.87 -34.05 -13.54
N GLN A 325 30.59 -34.09 -13.12
CA GLN A 325 29.97 -34.91 -12.05
C GLN A 325 30.19 -34.32 -10.64
N ILE A 326 29.18 -34.19 -9.76
CA ILE A 326 28.17 -35.19 -9.38
C ILE A 326 26.78 -34.54 -9.18
N ILE A 327 25.79 -35.01 -9.96
CA ILE A 327 24.37 -35.02 -9.55
C ILE A 327 24.03 -36.47 -9.22
N ALA A 328 24.00 -36.83 -7.94
CA ALA A 328 23.33 -38.02 -7.40
C ALA A 328 23.44 -38.08 -5.87
N ASN A 329 22.44 -38.70 -5.25
CA ASN A 329 22.19 -38.97 -3.81
C ASN A 329 21.23 -37.95 -3.17
N ARG A 330 20.03 -38.33 -2.74
CA ARG A 330 19.66 -39.62 -2.13
C ARG A 330 18.15 -39.83 -2.06
N SER A 331 17.64 -40.92 -2.63
CA SER A 331 16.28 -41.43 -2.48
C SER A 331 16.27 -42.77 -1.73
N GLU A 332 15.16 -43.06 -1.04
CA GLU A 332 14.77 -44.34 -0.40
C GLU A 332 15.64 -44.78 0.82
N TYR A 333 15.15 -45.46 1.86
CA TYR A 333 14.04 -46.44 2.09
C TYR A 333 13.37 -46.16 3.47
N SER A 334 12.20 -46.70 3.92
CA SER A 334 11.11 -47.53 3.36
C SER A 334 9.90 -47.62 4.33
N GLU A 335 8.70 -47.92 3.80
CA GLU A 335 7.54 -48.69 4.34
C GLU A 335 7.05 -48.61 5.82
N VAL A 336 5.71 -48.54 5.99
CA VAL A 336 4.84 -49.57 6.66
C VAL A 336 3.35 -49.18 6.57
N SER A 337 2.46 -50.14 6.31
CA SER A 337 0.99 -49.99 6.21
C SER A 337 0.24 -50.12 7.54
N GLN A 338 -0.93 -49.46 7.70
CA GLN A 338 -2.10 -50.04 8.40
C GLN A 338 -3.45 -49.27 8.25
N ASN A 339 -4.43 -49.96 7.65
CA ASN A 339 -5.88 -50.06 7.95
C ASN A 339 -6.72 -48.88 8.49
N ILE A 340 -7.81 -48.54 7.77
CA ILE A 340 -9.13 -48.11 8.31
C ILE A 340 -10.23 -48.85 7.50
N PRO A 341 -11.33 -49.37 8.10
CA PRO A 341 -12.19 -50.39 7.48
C PRO A 341 -13.45 -49.89 6.73
N GLN A 342 -14.10 -50.81 6.00
CA GLN A 342 -15.39 -50.64 5.31
C GLN A 342 -16.62 -51.01 6.17
N SER A 343 -17.77 -50.45 5.79
CA SER A 343 -19.12 -51.02 5.98
C SER A 343 -20.00 -50.58 4.79
N SER A 344 -20.35 -51.47 3.86
CA SER A 344 -21.60 -52.26 3.80
C SER A 344 -22.88 -51.42 3.89
N ASP A 345 -23.94 -51.57 3.08
CA ASP A 345 -24.32 -52.35 1.89
C ASP A 345 -25.81 -52.02 1.65
N SER A 346 -26.40 -52.49 0.53
CA SER A 346 -27.83 -52.66 0.20
C SER A 346 -28.55 -51.54 -0.58
N GLY A 347 -29.44 -51.94 -1.50
CA GLY A 347 -30.52 -51.03 -1.96
C GLY A 347 -30.92 -50.98 -3.43
N VAL A 348 -30.88 -52.09 -4.17
CA VAL A 348 -31.78 -52.44 -5.32
C VAL A 348 -32.80 -51.39 -5.79
N SER A 349 -32.73 -50.96 -7.06
CA SER A 349 -33.83 -51.16 -8.05
C SER A 349 -33.50 -50.71 -9.47
N GLN A 350 -34.05 -51.44 -10.43
CA GLN A 350 -34.05 -51.13 -11.86
C GLN A 350 -35.17 -50.12 -12.20
N ASN A 351 -35.02 -49.36 -13.29
CA ASN A 351 -36.03 -49.47 -14.35
C ASN A 351 -35.51 -49.00 -15.72
N ILE A 352 -35.88 -49.76 -16.74
CA ILE A 352 -35.63 -49.51 -18.16
C ILE A 352 -36.93 -48.93 -18.74
N SER A 353 -36.83 -47.92 -19.62
CA SER A 353 -37.86 -47.66 -20.63
C SER A 353 -37.20 -47.13 -21.90
N GLN A 354 -37.39 -47.83 -23.01
CA GLN A 354 -36.99 -47.45 -24.37
C GLN A 354 -38.16 -46.76 -25.09
N SER A 355 -37.85 -45.77 -25.93
CA SER A 355 -38.58 -45.46 -27.19
C SER A 355 -37.87 -44.27 -27.87
N SER A 356 -37.07 -44.43 -28.91
CA SER A 356 -37.39 -44.83 -30.30
C SER A 356 -37.99 -43.71 -31.17
N ASP A 357 -37.12 -43.18 -32.04
CA ASP A 357 -37.34 -42.96 -33.48
C ASP A 357 -38.05 -41.71 -34.06
N SER A 358 -37.60 -41.44 -35.29
CA SER A 358 -38.05 -40.49 -36.32
C SER A 358 -37.85 -38.99 -36.03
N GLU A 359 -36.95 -38.25 -36.70
CA GLU A 359 -36.64 -38.07 -38.15
C GLU A 359 -37.38 -36.88 -38.81
N VAL A 360 -36.58 -36.08 -39.53
CA VAL A 360 -36.93 -35.34 -40.77
C VAL A 360 -38.06 -34.30 -40.68
N SER A 361 -37.70 -33.02 -40.81
CA SER A 361 -37.69 -32.43 -42.16
C SER A 361 -36.99 -31.07 -42.25
N GLN A 362 -36.35 -30.84 -43.40
CA GLN A 362 -35.87 -29.53 -43.85
C GLN A 362 -37.06 -28.72 -44.38
N ASN A 363 -36.97 -27.38 -44.36
CA ASN A 363 -37.73 -26.55 -45.29
C ASN A 363 -37.06 -25.19 -45.54
N ILE A 364 -36.47 -25.06 -46.73
CA ILE A 364 -36.23 -23.79 -47.42
C ILE A 364 -37.34 -23.66 -48.46
N PRO A 365 -37.82 -22.45 -48.76
CA PRO A 365 -38.06 -22.11 -50.17
C PRO A 365 -37.39 -20.81 -50.58
N GLN A 366 -37.01 -20.74 -51.86
CA GLN A 366 -36.35 -19.61 -52.49
C GLN A 366 -37.34 -18.53 -52.99
N SER A 367 -36.78 -17.35 -53.26
CA SER A 367 -37.17 -16.31 -54.22
C SER A 367 -38.44 -16.48 -55.09
N SER A 368 -39.17 -15.38 -55.25
CA SER A 368 -39.73 -15.00 -56.56
C SER A 368 -39.71 -13.47 -56.75
N ASP A 369 -39.44 -13.03 -57.98
CA ASP A 369 -39.49 -11.64 -58.42
C ASP A 369 -40.91 -11.05 -58.42
N SER A 370 -41.04 -9.74 -58.25
CA SER A 370 -41.49 -8.84 -59.36
C SER A 370 -41.80 -7.39 -58.93
N ARG A 371 -41.38 -6.45 -59.79
CA ARG A 371 -41.96 -5.11 -60.09
C ARG A 371 -42.64 -4.32 -58.95
N VAL A 372 -42.12 -3.13 -58.67
CA VAL A 372 -42.47 -1.85 -59.35
C VAL A 372 -41.26 -0.92 -59.30
#